data_AF-A0A352XCV7-F1
#
_entry.id   AF-A0A352XCV7-F1
#
_cell.length_a   1.000
_cell.length_b   1.000
_cell.length_c   1.000
_cell.angle_alpha   90.00
_cell.angle_beta   90.00
_cell.angle_gamma   90.00
#
_symmetry.space_group_name_H-M   'P 1'
#
loop_
_entity.id
_entity.type
_entity.pdbx_description
1 polymer ?
#
loop_
_entity_poly.entity_id
_entity_poly.type
_entity_poly.pdbx_seq_one_letter_code
_entity_poly.pdbx_strand_id
1 'polypeptide(L)'
;MNYEESLQIAQNPHTSPEVLRKLANCFDRMTRRNVAANPNIPTDILWELGQQFPQEILNNPIFSLLLLEKPNLVEEIPPSTLKSILKEDDVPISFLNWALNQRDREMRFAIVMNRQTPQKILDKLIHSDDSLDREILLTIAINPKTPKEILAKLLQSNDRLDREIALAITMNPETPKEILVQLLHSNNMEIVEAGKLHVNLAGEMNQGWDRVAKDKIIEIAAIDKEVEQYLSQLDWFGLIPDFVTPYLAKYETILPILSMANSYYQPPEIFMSEYLISCEDRSPLDVFKQLASHPDSVSLIAIAQEYLSRYPHRLPRVFEKLTEKSQSFSIRIFALLHHRITAKALTDNSRSIIWLERYAIAQHHNTPIDILYTLAKDGNQIVRAAAKANLQTLSEFNLL
;
A
#
# COMPACT_ATOMS: atom_id res chain seq x y z
N MET A 1 -5.86 -25.25 -28.17
CA MET A 1 -4.56 -25.00 -27.56
C MET A 1 -4.77 -25.03 -26.06
N ASN A 2 -4.15 -25.98 -25.38
CA ASN A 2 -4.21 -26.02 -23.92
C ASN A 2 -3.30 -24.93 -23.32
N TYR A 3 -3.38 -24.74 -22.00
CA TYR A 3 -2.62 -23.70 -21.29
C TYR A 3 -1.10 -23.81 -21.52
N GLU A 4 -0.54 -25.01 -21.35
CA GLU A 4 0.90 -25.26 -21.47
C GLU A 4 1.42 -25.03 -22.90
N GLU A 5 0.67 -25.48 -23.90
CA GLU A 5 0.96 -25.21 -25.31
C GLU A 5 1.00 -23.71 -25.60
N SER A 6 0.05 -22.95 -25.04
CA SER A 6 -0.06 -21.51 -25.29
C SER A 6 1.13 -20.75 -24.71
N LEU A 7 1.59 -21.15 -23.51
CA LEU A 7 2.80 -20.63 -22.89
C LEU A 7 4.05 -20.93 -23.71
N GLN A 8 4.24 -22.19 -24.13
CA GLN A 8 5.42 -22.60 -24.90
C GLN A 8 5.48 -21.88 -26.25
N ILE A 9 4.35 -21.74 -26.93
CA ILE A 9 4.27 -21.01 -28.20
C ILE A 9 4.56 -19.52 -27.95
N ALA A 10 4.04 -18.89 -26.90
CA ALA A 10 4.34 -17.49 -26.60
C ALA A 10 5.83 -17.25 -26.27
N GLN A 11 6.51 -18.21 -25.65
CA GLN A 11 7.93 -18.11 -25.30
C GLN A 11 8.87 -18.35 -26.48
N ASN A 12 8.41 -19.07 -27.51
CA ASN A 12 9.25 -19.39 -28.66
C ASN A 12 9.57 -18.11 -29.48
N PRO A 13 10.84 -17.70 -29.60
CA PRO A 13 11.24 -16.47 -30.29
C PRO A 13 11.05 -16.53 -31.82
N HIS A 14 10.63 -17.68 -32.35
CA HIS A 14 10.31 -17.86 -33.78
C HIS A 14 8.80 -17.94 -34.03
N THR A 15 7.96 -17.77 -33.00
CA THR A 15 6.51 -17.72 -33.18
C THR A 15 6.12 -16.58 -34.10
N SER A 16 5.22 -16.86 -35.03
CA SER A 16 4.83 -15.90 -36.04
C SER A 16 3.96 -14.77 -35.46
N PRO A 17 4.04 -13.55 -36.03
CA PRO A 17 3.19 -12.41 -35.67
C PRO A 17 1.70 -12.77 -35.55
N GLU A 18 1.17 -13.54 -36.50
CA GLU A 18 -0.26 -13.93 -36.54
C GLU A 18 -0.67 -14.84 -35.38
N VAL A 19 0.23 -15.72 -34.92
CA VAL A 19 -0.04 -16.55 -33.75
C VAL A 19 0.05 -15.72 -32.48
N LEU A 20 1.02 -14.80 -32.39
CA LEU A 20 1.14 -13.87 -31.26
C LEU A 20 -0.09 -12.96 -31.11
N ARG A 21 -0.70 -12.50 -32.22
CA ARG A 21 -1.98 -11.77 -32.20
C ARG A 21 -3.11 -12.56 -31.52
N LYS A 22 -3.21 -13.86 -31.82
CA LYS A 22 -4.21 -14.73 -31.21
C LYS A 22 -3.94 -14.94 -29.73
N LEU A 23 -2.67 -15.13 -29.36
CA LEU A 23 -2.27 -15.33 -27.97
C LEU A 23 -2.38 -14.06 -27.12
N ALA A 24 -2.24 -12.87 -27.71
CA ALA A 24 -2.45 -11.61 -27.00
C ALA A 24 -3.87 -11.45 -26.42
N ASN A 25 -4.86 -12.08 -27.06
CA ASN A 25 -6.26 -12.06 -26.65
C ASN A 25 -6.63 -13.19 -25.67
N CYS A 26 -5.68 -14.02 -25.24
CA CYS A 26 -6.00 -15.11 -24.32
C CYS A 26 -6.31 -14.58 -22.92
N PHE A 27 -7.16 -15.28 -22.16
CA PHE A 27 -7.51 -14.91 -20.79
C PHE A 27 -6.30 -14.99 -19.84
N ASP A 28 -5.35 -15.89 -20.13
CA ASP A 28 -4.19 -16.12 -19.27
C ASP A 28 -3.19 -14.96 -19.27
N ARG A 29 -2.91 -14.41 -18.08
CA ARG A 29 -1.99 -13.29 -17.90
C ARG A 29 -0.55 -13.67 -18.22
N MET A 30 -0.12 -14.89 -17.90
CA MET A 30 1.27 -15.32 -18.11
C MET A 30 1.59 -15.50 -19.59
N THR A 31 0.66 -16.05 -20.36
CA THR A 31 0.77 -16.16 -21.82
C THR A 31 0.85 -14.79 -22.46
N ARG A 32 -0.03 -13.83 -22.08
CA ARG A 32 0.09 -12.44 -22.58
C ARG A 32 1.42 -11.78 -22.22
N ARG A 33 1.93 -12.02 -21.01
CA ARG A 33 3.26 -11.55 -20.58
C ARG A 33 4.37 -12.11 -21.47
N ASN A 34 4.33 -13.41 -21.79
CA ASN A 34 5.30 -14.02 -22.70
C ASN A 34 5.18 -13.49 -24.12
N VAL A 35 3.96 -13.19 -24.59
CA VAL A 35 3.74 -12.52 -25.89
C VAL A 35 4.41 -11.14 -25.90
N ALA A 36 4.23 -10.32 -24.84
CA ALA A 36 4.87 -9.01 -24.72
C ALA A 36 6.41 -9.08 -24.74
N ALA A 37 6.99 -10.13 -24.17
CA ALA A 37 8.43 -10.37 -24.17
C ALA A 37 8.96 -11.01 -25.47
N ASN A 38 8.09 -11.43 -26.38
CA ASN A 38 8.50 -12.15 -27.59
C ASN A 38 9.11 -11.17 -28.61
N PRO A 39 10.30 -11.45 -29.18
CA PRO A 39 10.97 -10.54 -30.11
C PRO A 39 10.24 -10.34 -31.45
N ASN A 40 9.33 -11.24 -31.83
CA ASN A 40 8.54 -11.13 -33.07
C ASN A 40 7.15 -10.51 -32.85
N ILE A 41 6.89 -9.91 -31.68
CA ILE A 41 5.61 -9.27 -31.39
C ILE A 41 5.28 -8.18 -32.43
N PRO A 42 4.07 -8.17 -33.00
CA PRO A 42 3.62 -7.07 -33.84
C PRO A 42 3.52 -5.75 -33.06
N THR A 43 3.89 -4.62 -33.66
CA THR A 43 3.93 -3.30 -32.99
C THR A 43 2.59 -2.85 -32.40
N ASP A 44 1.46 -3.17 -33.02
CA ASP A 44 0.15 -2.81 -32.48
C ASP A 44 -0.20 -3.63 -31.22
N ILE A 45 0.19 -4.91 -31.20
CA ILE A 45 0.06 -5.77 -30.01
C ILE A 45 1.07 -5.36 -28.92
N LEU A 46 2.28 -4.91 -29.30
CA LEU A 46 3.28 -4.38 -28.39
C LEU A 46 2.68 -3.24 -27.54
N TRP A 47 1.95 -2.33 -28.18
CA TRP A 47 1.32 -1.21 -27.46
C TRP A 47 0.10 -1.60 -26.65
N GLU A 48 -0.75 -2.49 -27.17
CA GLU A 48 -1.89 -3.03 -26.44
C GLU A 48 -1.46 -3.70 -25.12
N LEU A 49 -0.43 -4.55 -25.19
CA LEU A 49 0.09 -5.26 -24.02
C LEU A 49 0.98 -4.40 -23.14
N GLY A 50 1.61 -3.35 -23.69
CA GLY A 50 2.51 -2.48 -22.94
C GLY A 50 1.85 -1.72 -21.79
N GLN A 51 0.54 -1.52 -21.79
CA GLN A 51 -0.18 -1.01 -20.62
C GLN A 51 -0.15 -2.00 -19.44
N GLN A 52 -0.19 -3.30 -19.71
CA GLN A 52 -0.22 -4.36 -18.69
C GLN A 52 1.18 -4.85 -18.29
N PHE A 53 2.13 -4.77 -19.23
CA PHE A 53 3.46 -5.37 -19.14
C PHE A 53 4.56 -4.39 -19.63
N PRO A 54 4.64 -3.16 -19.09
CA PRO A 54 5.54 -2.13 -19.61
C PRO A 54 7.03 -2.51 -19.52
N GLN A 55 7.43 -3.23 -18.46
CA GLN A 55 8.81 -3.71 -18.31
C GLN A 55 9.18 -4.75 -19.38
N GLU A 56 8.26 -5.64 -19.74
CA GLU A 56 8.47 -6.61 -20.81
C GLU A 56 8.70 -5.93 -22.16
N ILE A 57 8.00 -4.81 -22.42
CA ILE A 57 8.21 -3.99 -23.63
C ILE A 57 9.58 -3.31 -23.59
N LEU A 58 9.96 -2.68 -22.48
CA LEU A 58 11.26 -2.02 -22.34
C LEU A 58 12.43 -2.99 -22.52
N ASN A 59 12.27 -4.23 -22.05
CA ASN A 59 13.26 -5.29 -22.19
C ASN A 59 13.21 -6.01 -23.54
N ASN A 60 12.19 -5.75 -24.36
CA ASN A 60 12.02 -6.43 -25.64
C ASN A 60 13.03 -5.88 -26.67
N PRO A 61 13.80 -6.74 -27.36
CA PRO A 61 14.74 -6.31 -28.39
C PRO A 61 14.10 -5.44 -29.49
N ILE A 62 12.82 -5.66 -29.80
CA ILE A 62 12.12 -4.87 -30.83
C ILE A 62 11.97 -3.41 -30.42
N PHE A 63 11.87 -3.10 -29.12
CA PHE A 63 11.70 -1.73 -28.65
C PHE A 63 12.92 -0.87 -28.98
N SER A 64 14.13 -1.42 -28.79
CA SER A 64 15.37 -0.74 -29.18
C SER A 64 15.46 -0.52 -30.69
N LEU A 65 15.00 -1.49 -31.50
CA LEU A 65 14.98 -1.35 -32.96
C LEU A 65 13.98 -0.28 -33.42
N LEU A 66 12.79 -0.23 -32.82
CA LEU A 66 11.78 0.80 -33.11
C LEU A 66 12.28 2.20 -32.76
N LEU A 67 13.02 2.34 -31.65
CA LEU A 67 13.65 3.62 -31.29
C LEU A 67 14.71 4.07 -32.30
N LEU A 68 15.45 3.13 -32.89
CA LEU A 68 16.43 3.41 -33.95
C LEU A 68 15.76 3.79 -35.27
N GLU A 69 14.66 3.11 -35.62
CA GLU A 69 13.90 3.36 -36.84
C GLU A 69 13.12 4.68 -36.76
N LYS A 70 12.56 5.00 -35.59
CA LYS A 70 11.66 6.14 -35.36
C LYS A 70 12.16 7.01 -34.19
N PRO A 71 12.95 8.06 -34.46
CA PRO A 71 13.46 8.96 -33.42
C PRO A 71 12.38 9.63 -32.54
N ASN A 72 11.18 9.84 -33.09
CA ASN A 72 10.04 10.44 -32.38
C ASN A 72 9.01 9.39 -31.92
N LEU A 73 9.42 8.13 -31.74
CA LEU A 73 8.53 7.02 -31.35
C LEU A 73 7.63 7.35 -30.15
N VAL A 74 8.14 8.14 -29.19
CA VAL A 74 7.40 8.55 -27.99
C VAL A 74 6.06 9.22 -28.28
N GLU A 75 5.93 9.92 -29.42
CA GLU A 75 4.70 10.58 -29.86
C GLU A 75 3.67 9.60 -30.45
N GLU A 76 4.12 8.44 -30.92
CA GLU A 76 3.27 7.39 -31.49
C GLU A 76 2.77 6.39 -30.45
N ILE A 77 3.41 6.33 -29.26
CA ILE A 77 3.01 5.40 -28.21
C ILE A 77 1.67 5.85 -27.62
N PRO A 78 0.67 4.94 -27.51
CA PRO A 78 -0.61 5.27 -26.90
C PRO A 78 -0.44 5.84 -25.47
N PRO A 79 -1.19 6.90 -25.09
CA PRO A 79 -0.98 7.57 -23.81
C PRO A 79 -1.06 6.65 -22.58
N SER A 80 -1.93 5.64 -22.59
CA SER A 80 -2.06 4.66 -21.50
C SER A 80 -0.79 3.81 -21.34
N THR A 81 -0.23 3.36 -22.46
CA THR A 81 1.01 2.58 -22.52
C THR A 81 2.20 3.45 -22.13
N LEU A 82 2.28 4.68 -22.65
CA LEU A 82 3.34 5.63 -22.31
C LEU A 82 3.34 5.93 -20.80
N LYS A 83 2.17 6.21 -20.20
CA LYS A 83 2.03 6.43 -18.75
C LYS A 83 2.43 5.22 -17.91
N SER A 84 2.34 4.00 -18.45
CA SER A 84 2.79 2.79 -17.78
C SER A 84 4.31 2.66 -17.88
N ILE A 85 4.87 2.88 -19.08
CA ILE A 85 6.32 2.90 -19.33
C ILE A 85 7.04 3.96 -18.49
N LEU A 86 6.48 5.17 -18.34
CA LEU A 86 7.09 6.26 -17.57
C LEU A 86 7.33 5.90 -16.10
N LYS A 87 6.59 4.94 -15.54
CA LYS A 87 6.71 4.48 -14.14
C LYS A 87 7.84 3.48 -13.93
N GLU A 88 8.36 2.87 -15.00
CA GLU A 88 9.38 1.82 -14.93
C GLU A 88 10.78 2.39 -14.78
N ASP A 89 11.64 1.66 -14.07
CA ASP A 89 12.99 2.12 -13.70
C ASP A 89 13.91 2.30 -14.93
N ASP A 90 13.73 1.49 -15.98
CA ASP A 90 14.60 1.47 -17.18
C ASP A 90 14.10 2.37 -18.32
N VAL A 91 13.14 3.26 -18.06
CA VAL A 91 12.59 4.16 -19.08
C VAL A 91 13.68 5.08 -19.66
N PRO A 92 13.75 5.27 -20.99
CA PRO A 92 14.67 6.23 -21.58
C PRO A 92 14.47 7.64 -21.02
N ILE A 93 15.54 8.32 -20.61
CA ILE A 93 15.46 9.68 -20.04
C ILE A 93 14.86 10.69 -21.04
N SER A 94 14.95 10.43 -22.34
CA SER A 94 14.30 11.24 -23.38
C SER A 94 12.77 11.21 -23.26
N PHE A 95 12.18 10.07 -22.85
CA PHE A 95 10.74 9.93 -22.66
C PHE A 95 10.26 10.76 -21.46
N LEU A 96 11.01 10.72 -20.35
CA LEU A 96 10.71 11.55 -19.17
C LEU A 96 10.78 13.04 -19.51
N ASN A 97 11.79 13.48 -20.28
CA ASN A 97 11.90 14.88 -20.70
C ASN A 97 10.78 15.28 -21.68
N TRP A 98 10.40 14.40 -22.60
CA TRP A 98 9.30 14.65 -23.51
C TRP A 98 7.97 14.79 -22.76
N ALA A 99 7.69 13.86 -21.84
CA ALA A 99 6.48 13.84 -21.02
C ALA A 99 6.35 15.09 -20.13
N LEU A 100 7.46 15.57 -19.58
CA LEU A 100 7.51 16.80 -18.79
C LEU A 100 7.01 18.03 -19.57
N ASN A 101 7.20 18.06 -20.89
CA ASN A 101 6.80 19.19 -21.75
C ASN A 101 5.33 19.14 -22.20
N GLN A 102 4.60 18.04 -21.94
CA GLN A 102 3.24 17.86 -22.47
C GLN A 102 2.14 18.61 -21.72
N ARG A 103 2.47 19.29 -20.61
CA ARG A 103 1.47 19.91 -19.70
C ARG A 103 0.34 18.95 -19.27
N ASP A 104 0.62 17.64 -19.25
CA ASP A 104 -0.33 16.61 -18.84
C ASP A 104 -0.09 16.23 -17.37
N ARG A 105 -1.11 16.41 -16.52
CA ARG A 105 -1.08 16.05 -15.10
C ARG A 105 -0.78 14.57 -14.89
N GLU A 106 -1.42 13.68 -15.64
CA GLU A 106 -1.24 12.24 -15.47
C GLU A 106 0.16 11.79 -15.90
N MET A 107 0.75 12.44 -16.91
CA MET A 107 2.16 12.20 -17.27
C MET A 107 3.10 12.66 -16.16
N ARG A 108 2.88 13.85 -15.57
CA ARG A 108 3.67 14.31 -14.41
C ARG A 108 3.55 13.34 -13.23
N PHE A 109 2.35 12.83 -12.96
CA PHE A 109 2.11 11.83 -11.93
C PHE A 109 2.85 10.52 -12.24
N ALA A 110 2.81 10.04 -13.48
CA ALA A 110 3.54 8.85 -13.91
C ALA A 110 5.07 9.01 -13.74
N ILE A 111 5.61 10.20 -14.04
CA ILE A 111 7.01 10.54 -13.79
C ILE A 111 7.32 10.38 -12.29
N VAL A 112 6.60 11.04 -11.38
CA VAL A 112 6.96 10.97 -9.94
C VAL A 112 6.73 9.61 -9.28
N MET A 113 5.89 8.76 -9.88
CA MET A 113 5.72 7.37 -9.49
C MET A 113 6.92 6.48 -9.88
N ASN A 114 7.77 6.94 -10.78
CA ASN A 114 9.01 6.24 -11.14
C ASN A 114 10.04 6.38 -10.01
N ARG A 115 10.48 5.22 -9.50
CA ARG A 115 11.40 5.12 -8.35
C ARG A 115 12.77 5.72 -8.66
N GLN A 116 13.14 5.85 -9.92
CA GLN A 116 14.44 6.33 -10.37
C GLN A 116 14.37 7.66 -11.12
N THR A 117 13.29 8.43 -10.94
CA THR A 117 13.19 9.76 -11.57
C THR A 117 14.43 10.61 -11.26
N PRO A 118 15.18 11.05 -12.28
CA PRO A 118 16.39 11.83 -12.07
C PRO A 118 16.10 13.15 -11.32
N GLN A 119 17.01 13.52 -10.42
CA GLN A 119 16.91 14.77 -9.63
C GLN A 119 16.59 16.00 -10.50
N LYS A 120 17.24 16.13 -11.65
CA LYS A 120 17.04 17.27 -12.57
C LYS A 120 15.60 17.36 -13.11
N ILE A 121 14.90 16.23 -13.24
CA ILE A 121 13.50 16.18 -13.68
C ILE A 121 12.57 16.55 -12.52
N LEU A 122 12.83 16.02 -11.33
CA LEU A 122 12.12 16.41 -10.10
C LEU A 122 12.25 17.91 -9.82
N ASP A 123 13.46 18.46 -10.00
CA ASP A 123 13.71 19.90 -9.87
C ASP A 123 12.82 20.71 -10.81
N LYS A 124 12.75 20.35 -12.10
CA LYS A 124 11.88 21.05 -13.05
C LYS A 124 10.40 20.95 -12.69
N LEU A 125 9.95 19.82 -12.14
CA LEU A 125 8.56 19.62 -11.71
C LEU A 125 8.19 20.54 -10.53
N ILE A 126 9.11 20.72 -9.58
CA ILE A 126 8.87 21.55 -8.39
C ILE A 126 8.84 23.05 -8.73
N HIS A 127 9.55 23.48 -9.78
CA HIS A 127 9.65 24.90 -10.16
C HIS A 127 8.68 25.33 -11.28
N SER A 128 7.86 24.43 -11.82
CA SER A 128 6.92 24.80 -12.89
C SER A 128 5.76 25.66 -12.34
N ASP A 129 5.43 26.77 -13.01
CA ASP A 129 4.37 27.75 -12.65
C ASP A 129 2.96 27.16 -12.48
N ASP A 130 2.73 25.94 -12.97
CA ASP A 130 1.54 25.09 -12.70
C ASP A 130 1.54 24.53 -11.25
N SER A 131 2.07 25.36 -10.36
CA SER A 131 2.66 25.07 -9.07
C SER A 131 1.69 24.38 -8.10
N LEU A 132 2.24 23.40 -7.36
CA LEU A 132 1.69 22.84 -6.13
C LEU A 132 0.52 21.86 -6.27
N ASP A 133 0.56 20.96 -7.26
CA ASP A 133 -0.28 19.76 -7.15
C ASP A 133 0.18 18.94 -5.94
N ARG A 134 -0.63 19.02 -4.88
CA ARG A 134 -0.40 18.36 -3.60
C ARG A 134 -0.11 16.87 -3.75
N GLU A 135 -0.80 16.18 -4.65
CA GLU A 135 -0.64 14.73 -4.86
C GLU A 135 0.74 14.41 -5.45
N ILE A 136 1.21 15.23 -6.38
CA ILE A 136 2.55 15.12 -6.96
C ILE A 136 3.62 15.35 -5.88
N LEU A 137 3.49 16.42 -5.08
CA LEU A 137 4.46 16.73 -4.03
C LEU A 137 4.51 15.62 -2.96
N LEU A 138 3.34 15.11 -2.55
CA LEU A 138 3.25 14.00 -1.61
C LEU A 138 3.91 12.73 -2.18
N THR A 139 3.71 12.44 -3.47
CA THR A 139 4.32 11.29 -4.14
C THR A 139 5.85 11.40 -4.18
N ILE A 140 6.38 12.59 -4.47
CA ILE A 140 7.82 12.86 -4.40
C ILE A 140 8.32 12.65 -2.96
N ALA A 141 7.63 13.19 -1.96
CA ALA A 141 8.06 13.07 -0.56
C ALA A 141 8.05 11.61 -0.05
N ILE A 142 7.07 10.79 -0.45
CA ILE A 142 6.96 9.37 -0.03
C ILE A 142 7.97 8.47 -0.75
N ASN A 143 8.46 8.85 -1.93
CA ASN A 143 9.39 8.00 -2.69
C ASN A 143 10.73 7.86 -1.94
N PRO A 144 11.11 6.64 -1.49
CA PRO A 144 12.29 6.43 -0.66
C PRO A 144 13.62 6.67 -1.38
N LYS A 145 13.61 6.90 -2.71
CA LYS A 145 14.78 7.26 -3.50
C LYS A 145 14.84 8.75 -3.84
N THR A 146 13.93 9.57 -3.31
CA THR A 146 13.93 11.01 -3.54
C THR A 146 15.22 11.63 -2.99
N PRO A 147 16.01 12.35 -3.82
CA PRO A 147 17.24 12.97 -3.37
C PRO A 147 17.02 13.97 -2.24
N LYS A 148 17.94 14.00 -1.27
CA LYS A 148 17.88 14.91 -0.11
C LYS A 148 17.74 16.39 -0.48
N GLU A 149 18.31 16.81 -1.62
CA GLU A 149 18.19 18.17 -2.15
C GLU A 149 16.75 18.48 -2.56
N ILE A 150 16.03 17.49 -3.10
CA ILE A 150 14.62 17.62 -3.45
C ILE A 150 13.76 17.72 -2.19
N LEU A 151 14.03 16.89 -1.18
CA LEU A 151 13.33 16.95 0.12
C LEU A 151 13.52 18.32 0.79
N ALA A 152 14.72 18.90 0.72
CA ALA A 152 15.00 20.26 1.20
C ALA A 152 14.16 21.32 0.49
N LYS A 153 14.07 21.23 -0.84
CA LYS A 153 13.29 22.16 -1.66
C LYS A 153 11.79 22.06 -1.38
N LEU A 154 11.25 20.85 -1.23
CA LEU A 154 9.84 20.64 -0.90
C LEU A 154 9.43 21.31 0.42
N LEU A 155 10.34 21.33 1.40
CA LEU A 155 10.12 22.00 2.68
C LEU A 155 10.12 23.53 2.54
N GLN A 156 10.93 24.07 1.64
CA GLN A 156 11.10 25.51 1.41
C GLN A 156 10.05 26.11 0.47
N SER A 157 9.52 25.33 -0.46
CA SER A 157 8.64 25.80 -1.53
C SER A 157 7.17 25.98 -1.12
N ASN A 158 6.83 25.75 0.14
CA ASN A 158 5.44 25.77 0.60
C ASN A 158 5.24 26.82 1.71
N ASP A 159 4.62 27.95 1.36
CA ASP A 159 4.31 29.06 2.28
C ASP A 159 3.50 28.62 3.51
N ARG A 160 2.77 27.50 3.39
CA ARG A 160 2.17 26.77 4.52
C ARG A 160 2.55 25.31 4.41
N LEU A 161 3.47 24.88 5.27
CA LEU A 161 3.88 23.49 5.37
C LEU A 161 2.66 22.56 5.54
N ASP A 162 2.26 21.89 4.46
CA ASP A 162 1.20 20.88 4.50
C ASP A 162 1.65 19.75 5.43
N ARG A 163 0.81 19.44 6.43
CA ARG A 163 1.10 18.42 7.45
C ARG A 163 1.50 17.09 6.82
N GLU A 164 0.79 16.60 5.80
CA GLU A 164 1.05 15.29 5.24
C GLU A 164 2.34 15.28 4.41
N ILE A 165 2.64 16.37 3.68
CA ILE A 165 3.91 16.51 2.96
C ILE A 165 5.07 16.54 3.98
N ALA A 166 4.93 17.29 5.06
CA ALA A 166 5.95 17.35 6.11
C ALA A 166 6.16 16.01 6.80
N LEU A 167 5.08 15.28 7.11
CA LEU A 167 5.17 13.91 7.64
C LEU A 167 5.85 12.99 6.62
N ALA A 168 5.46 13.03 5.35
CA ALA A 168 6.09 12.22 4.30
C ALA A 168 7.59 12.51 4.16
N ILE A 169 8.01 13.78 4.18
CA ILE A 169 9.42 14.16 4.24
C ILE A 169 10.04 13.59 5.51
N THR A 170 9.43 13.78 6.68
CA THR A 170 9.97 13.27 7.95
C THR A 170 10.18 11.77 7.93
N MET A 171 9.31 11.00 7.27
CA MET A 171 9.38 9.54 7.19
C MET A 171 10.27 9.00 6.07
N ASN A 172 10.73 9.87 5.17
CA ASN A 172 11.57 9.45 4.05
C ASN A 172 12.97 9.06 4.55
N PRO A 173 13.47 7.85 4.26
CA PRO A 173 14.75 7.37 4.78
C PRO A 173 15.96 8.21 4.35
N GLU A 174 15.85 8.94 3.23
CA GLU A 174 16.89 9.83 2.72
C GLU A 174 16.84 11.24 3.34
N THR A 175 15.92 11.50 4.27
CA THR A 175 15.79 12.82 4.90
C THR A 175 17.02 13.13 5.76
N PRO A 176 17.79 14.18 5.42
CA PRO A 176 19.02 14.53 6.09
C PRO A 176 18.75 15.09 7.48
N LYS A 177 19.74 14.95 8.37
CA LYS A 177 19.66 15.36 9.78
C LYS A 177 19.30 16.83 9.94
N GLU A 178 19.80 17.70 9.07
CA GLU A 178 19.56 19.14 9.11
C GLU A 178 18.07 19.46 8.91
N ILE A 179 17.40 18.77 7.99
CA ILE A 179 15.96 18.90 7.75
C ILE A 179 15.16 18.36 8.94
N LEU A 180 15.57 17.23 9.51
CA LEU A 180 14.89 16.67 10.69
C LEU A 180 14.95 17.64 11.87
N VAL A 181 16.12 18.24 12.14
CA VAL A 181 16.28 19.26 13.20
C VAL A 181 15.36 20.45 12.96
N GLN A 182 15.21 20.91 11.71
CA GLN A 182 14.24 21.95 11.38
C GLN A 182 12.81 21.53 11.71
N LEU A 183 12.41 20.31 11.33
CA LEU A 183 11.06 19.75 11.56
C LEU A 183 10.72 19.54 13.05
N LEU A 184 11.71 19.39 13.92
CA LEU A 184 11.50 19.35 15.39
C LEU A 184 10.97 20.67 15.98
N HIS A 185 11.07 21.78 15.24
CA HIS A 185 10.50 23.07 15.65
C HIS A 185 9.06 23.26 15.16
N SER A 186 8.46 22.23 14.54
CA SER A 186 7.07 22.23 14.12
C SER A 186 6.12 22.31 15.32
N ASN A 187 5.01 23.05 15.17
CA ASN A 187 3.92 23.05 16.15
C ASN A 187 3.08 21.76 16.10
N ASN A 188 3.33 20.89 15.12
CA ASN A 188 2.64 19.61 15.00
C ASN A 188 3.43 18.51 15.73
N MET A 189 2.84 17.99 16.81
CA MET A 189 3.45 16.97 17.66
C MET A 189 3.80 15.68 16.91
N GLU A 190 3.01 15.28 15.91
CA GLU A 190 3.25 14.05 15.13
C GLU A 190 4.50 14.18 14.27
N ILE A 191 4.73 15.34 13.66
CA ILE A 191 5.96 15.64 12.90
C ILE A 191 7.18 15.58 13.83
N VAL A 192 7.05 16.20 15.01
CA VAL A 192 8.13 16.23 16.01
C VAL A 192 8.45 14.82 16.51
N GLU A 193 7.43 14.01 16.80
CA GLU A 193 7.58 12.62 17.23
C GLU A 193 8.22 11.76 16.13
N ALA A 194 7.70 11.85 14.90
CA ALA A 194 8.26 11.17 13.74
C ALA A 194 9.74 11.53 13.53
N GLY A 195 10.10 12.82 13.63
CA GLY A 195 11.48 13.29 13.49
C GLY A 195 12.39 12.73 14.58
N LYS A 196 11.93 12.70 15.84
CA LYS A 196 12.67 12.10 16.97
C LYS A 196 12.91 10.61 16.81
N LEU A 197 12.04 9.90 16.10
CA LEU A 197 12.16 8.47 15.82
C LEU A 197 12.87 8.17 14.50
N HIS A 198 13.27 9.19 13.75
CA HIS A 198 13.92 9.00 12.46
C HIS A 198 15.36 8.50 12.61
N VAL A 199 15.74 7.49 11.84
CA VAL A 199 17.04 6.79 11.92
C VAL A 199 18.24 7.73 11.71
N ASN A 200 18.12 8.73 10.82
CA ASN A 200 19.21 9.70 10.58
C ASN A 200 19.39 10.71 11.73
N LEU A 201 18.46 10.76 12.69
CA LEU A 201 18.58 11.58 13.90
C LEU A 201 18.84 10.73 15.15
N ALA A 202 18.05 9.67 15.35
CA ALA A 202 18.07 8.81 16.55
C ALA A 202 19.09 7.66 16.47
N GLY A 203 19.53 7.30 15.26
CA GLY A 203 20.34 6.12 15.01
C GLY A 203 19.49 4.85 14.83
N GLU A 204 20.18 3.71 14.75
CA GLU A 204 19.57 2.39 14.66
C GLU A 204 19.16 1.89 16.05
N MET A 205 17.97 1.31 16.14
CA MET A 205 17.44 0.73 17.38
C MET A 205 17.67 -0.78 17.39
N ASN A 206 18.42 -1.28 18.37
CA ASN A 206 18.79 -2.70 18.45
C ASN A 206 18.00 -3.51 19.49
N GLN A 207 17.20 -2.87 20.33
CA GLN A 207 16.37 -3.52 21.36
C GLN A 207 15.26 -2.57 21.84
N GLY A 208 14.21 -3.13 22.45
CA GLY A 208 13.14 -2.35 23.10
C GLY A 208 12.14 -1.66 22.17
N TRP A 209 12.28 -1.82 20.85
CA TRP A 209 11.41 -1.20 19.84
C TRP A 209 9.94 -1.63 20.00
N ASP A 210 9.69 -2.92 20.29
CA ASP A 210 8.36 -3.50 20.43
C ASP A 210 7.61 -2.87 21.61
N ARG A 211 8.30 -2.67 22.74
CA ARG A 211 7.73 -1.99 23.91
C ARG A 211 7.32 -0.55 23.57
N VAL A 212 8.21 0.22 22.94
CA VAL A 212 7.93 1.62 22.58
C VAL A 212 6.73 1.72 21.63
N ALA A 213 6.64 0.83 20.64
CA ALA A 213 5.50 0.79 19.73
C ALA A 213 4.19 0.42 20.44
N LYS A 214 4.20 -0.63 21.27
CA LYS A 214 3.02 -1.09 22.02
C LYS A 214 2.53 -0.02 22.99
N ASP A 215 3.43 0.64 23.72
CA ASP A 215 3.09 1.74 24.62
C ASP A 215 2.39 2.88 23.86
N LYS A 216 2.86 3.21 22.64
CA LYS A 216 2.21 4.21 21.79
C LYS A 216 0.85 3.78 21.26
N ILE A 217 0.70 2.51 20.87
CA ILE A 217 -0.60 1.96 20.45
C ILE A 217 -1.62 2.04 21.59
N ILE A 218 -1.20 1.73 22.82
CA ILE A 218 -2.03 1.86 24.03
C ILE A 218 -2.43 3.32 24.26
N GLU A 219 -1.48 4.27 24.18
CA GLU A 219 -1.74 5.71 24.33
C GLU A 219 -2.83 6.19 23.37
N ILE A 220 -2.73 5.80 22.10
CA ILE A 220 -3.66 6.20 21.05
C ILE A 220 -5.03 5.54 21.24
N ALA A 221 -5.06 4.23 21.49
CA ALA A 221 -6.30 3.51 21.74
C ALA A 221 -7.06 4.07 22.96
N ALA A 222 -6.34 4.57 23.97
CA ALA A 222 -6.89 5.15 25.18
C ALA A 222 -7.58 6.52 25.01
N ILE A 223 -7.36 7.22 23.89
CA ILE A 223 -7.95 8.55 23.62
C ILE A 223 -8.85 8.55 22.38
N ASP A 224 -8.91 7.44 21.65
CA ASP A 224 -9.71 7.30 20.44
C ASP A 224 -11.18 7.00 20.77
N LYS A 225 -12.04 7.99 20.55
CA LYS A 225 -13.49 7.88 20.79
C LYS A 225 -14.15 6.81 19.92
N GLU A 226 -13.60 6.49 18.75
CA GLU A 226 -14.13 5.41 17.93
C GLU A 226 -13.80 4.04 18.53
N VAL A 227 -12.60 3.88 19.12
CA VAL A 227 -12.27 2.65 19.86
C VAL A 227 -13.22 2.47 21.03
N GLU A 228 -13.54 3.54 21.75
CA GLU A 228 -14.56 3.52 22.81
C GLU A 228 -15.95 3.15 22.27
N GLN A 229 -16.37 3.78 21.17
CA GLN A 229 -17.68 3.54 20.54
C GLN A 229 -17.84 2.10 19.99
N TYR A 230 -16.77 1.53 19.45
CA TYR A 230 -16.78 0.23 18.79
C TYR A 230 -16.09 -0.87 19.61
N LEU A 231 -15.85 -0.65 20.89
CA LEU A 231 -15.01 -1.53 21.70
C LEU A 231 -15.56 -2.96 21.79
N SER A 232 -16.85 -3.10 22.09
CA SER A 232 -17.54 -4.40 22.18
C SER A 232 -17.45 -5.19 20.88
N GLN A 233 -17.43 -4.46 19.77
CA GLN A 233 -17.39 -4.98 18.43
C GLN A 233 -15.98 -5.42 18.06
N LEU A 234 -14.97 -4.61 18.38
CA LEU A 234 -13.57 -4.93 18.21
C LEU A 234 -13.17 -6.16 19.04
N ASP A 235 -13.61 -6.24 20.30
CA ASP A 235 -13.36 -7.39 21.19
C ASP A 235 -13.94 -8.68 20.60
N TRP A 236 -15.20 -8.64 20.17
CA TRP A 236 -15.90 -9.80 19.62
C TRP A 236 -15.29 -10.31 18.30
N PHE A 237 -14.76 -9.43 17.46
CA PHE A 237 -14.02 -9.83 16.27
C PHE A 237 -12.59 -10.32 16.58
N GLY A 238 -12.16 -10.30 17.84
CA GLY A 238 -10.79 -10.60 18.24
C GLY A 238 -9.78 -9.60 17.70
N LEU A 239 -10.22 -8.37 17.38
CA LEU A 239 -9.40 -7.31 16.80
C LEU A 239 -8.59 -6.56 17.85
N ILE A 240 -9.03 -6.55 19.12
CA ILE A 240 -8.29 -5.90 20.20
C ILE A 240 -7.02 -6.72 20.46
N PRO A 241 -5.82 -6.15 20.28
CA PRO A 241 -4.60 -6.87 20.58
C PRO A 241 -4.50 -7.16 22.09
N ASP A 242 -4.06 -8.36 22.46
CA ASP A 242 -3.98 -8.81 23.86
C ASP A 242 -3.27 -7.82 24.81
N PHE A 243 -2.24 -7.12 24.31
CA PHE A 243 -1.48 -6.16 25.11
C PHE A 243 -2.23 -4.83 25.36
N VAL A 244 -3.30 -4.56 24.59
CA VAL A 244 -4.16 -3.37 24.74
C VAL A 244 -5.31 -3.64 25.70
N THR A 245 -5.84 -4.87 25.72
CA THR A 245 -7.00 -5.29 26.53
C THR A 245 -6.94 -4.83 28.01
N PRO A 246 -5.82 -4.99 28.75
CA PRO A 246 -5.75 -4.57 30.15
C PRO A 246 -5.95 -3.06 30.35
N TYR A 247 -5.58 -2.25 29.36
CA TYR A 247 -5.67 -0.79 29.42
C TYR A 247 -7.02 -0.25 28.99
N LEU A 248 -7.79 -1.07 28.28
CA LEU A 248 -9.18 -0.79 27.94
C LEU A 248 -10.10 -1.16 29.10
N ALA A 249 -9.77 -2.11 29.98
CA ALA A 249 -10.61 -2.48 31.13
C ALA A 249 -10.95 -1.34 32.12
N LYS A 250 -10.32 -0.15 31.98
CA LYS A 250 -10.59 1.06 32.77
C LYS A 250 -11.91 1.77 32.46
N TYR A 251 -12.54 1.56 31.29
CA TYR A 251 -13.87 2.13 31.06
C TYR A 251 -14.89 1.22 31.76
N GLU A 252 -15.58 1.72 32.80
CA GLU A 252 -16.46 0.94 33.67
C GLU A 252 -17.60 0.20 32.94
N THR A 253 -17.92 0.61 31.70
CA THR A 253 -18.85 -0.04 30.77
C THR A 253 -18.35 -1.38 30.20
N ILE A 254 -17.08 -1.72 30.41
CA ILE A 254 -16.39 -2.82 29.71
C ILE A 254 -16.38 -4.13 30.50
N LEU A 255 -16.32 -4.07 31.82
CA LEU A 255 -16.28 -5.26 32.68
C LEU A 255 -17.46 -6.22 32.42
N PRO A 256 -18.71 -5.75 32.23
CA PRO A 256 -19.82 -6.63 31.87
C PRO A 256 -19.63 -7.25 30.48
N ILE A 257 -19.11 -6.51 29.51
CA ILE A 257 -19.00 -6.93 28.09
C ILE A 257 -17.86 -7.95 27.90
N LEU A 258 -16.67 -7.68 28.46
CA LEU A 258 -15.57 -8.65 28.49
C LEU A 258 -15.92 -9.91 29.30
N SER A 259 -16.79 -9.79 30.31
CA SER A 259 -17.29 -10.94 31.07
C SER A 259 -18.38 -11.75 30.34
N MET A 260 -19.13 -11.11 29.43
CA MET A 260 -20.25 -11.70 28.68
C MET A 260 -19.84 -12.35 27.35
N ALA A 261 -18.71 -11.96 26.76
CA ALA A 261 -18.16 -12.59 25.55
C ALA A 261 -17.86 -14.09 25.75
N ASN A 262 -17.76 -14.55 27.00
CA ASN A 262 -17.59 -15.97 27.34
C ASN A 262 -18.90 -16.72 27.63
N SER A 263 -20.09 -16.10 27.56
CA SER A 263 -21.33 -16.74 28.02
C SER A 263 -22.52 -16.78 27.05
N TYR A 264 -22.43 -16.27 25.82
CA TYR A 264 -23.53 -16.39 24.84
C TYR A 264 -23.04 -16.82 23.45
N TYR A 265 -23.44 -18.03 23.07
CA TYR A 265 -23.09 -18.68 21.81
C TYR A 265 -24.20 -18.65 20.74
N GLN A 266 -25.35 -17.97 20.94
CA GLN A 266 -26.43 -17.97 19.93
C GLN A 266 -27.24 -16.66 19.84
N PRO A 267 -27.55 -16.17 18.63
CA PRO A 267 -28.49 -15.07 18.42
C PRO A 267 -29.94 -15.50 18.72
N PRO A 268 -30.83 -14.61 19.24
CA PRO A 268 -32.21 -14.97 19.60
C PRO A 268 -33.09 -15.33 18.39
N GLU A 269 -33.92 -16.37 18.54
CA GLU A 269 -34.79 -17.02 17.52
C GLU A 269 -35.80 -16.10 16.80
N ILE A 270 -36.07 -14.89 17.29
CA ILE A 270 -37.19 -14.06 16.83
C ILE A 270 -36.93 -13.40 15.45
N PHE A 271 -35.71 -13.44 14.92
CA PHE A 271 -35.36 -12.86 13.62
C PHE A 271 -35.20 -13.89 12.48
N MET A 272 -35.56 -15.16 12.71
CA MET A 272 -35.34 -16.25 11.72
C MET A 272 -36.21 -16.15 10.46
N SER A 273 -37.40 -15.55 10.51
CA SER A 273 -38.29 -15.47 9.33
C SER A 273 -37.86 -14.40 8.31
N GLU A 274 -37.22 -13.33 8.75
CA GLU A 274 -36.68 -12.28 7.87
C GLU A 274 -35.27 -12.65 7.37
N TYR A 275 -34.52 -13.45 8.14
CA TYR A 275 -33.23 -14.04 7.75
C TYR A 275 -33.35 -15.06 6.60
N LEU A 276 -34.39 -15.91 6.60
CA LEU A 276 -34.62 -16.92 5.55
C LEU A 276 -34.92 -16.31 4.16
N ILE A 277 -35.48 -15.10 4.11
CA ILE A 277 -35.82 -14.41 2.86
C ILE A 277 -34.57 -13.78 2.20
N SER A 278 -33.51 -13.51 2.98
CA SER A 278 -32.26 -12.90 2.46
C SER A 278 -31.24 -13.91 1.91
N CYS A 279 -31.49 -15.21 2.07
CA CYS A 279 -30.55 -16.28 1.73
C CYS A 279 -30.78 -16.93 0.35
N GLU A 280 -31.66 -16.39 -0.50
CA GLU A 280 -31.70 -16.82 -1.90
C GLU A 280 -30.62 -16.10 -2.73
N ASP A 281 -29.57 -16.88 -2.96
CA ASP A 281 -28.68 -16.93 -4.13
C ASP A 281 -28.31 -15.58 -4.80
N ARG A 282 -27.07 -15.14 -4.53
CA ARG A 282 -26.34 -13.96 -5.07
C ARG A 282 -26.56 -12.65 -4.30
N SER A 283 -25.91 -12.49 -3.15
CA SER A 283 -25.77 -11.17 -2.52
C SER A 283 -24.34 -10.60 -2.69
N PRO A 284 -24.16 -9.56 -3.55
CA PRO A 284 -22.87 -8.94 -3.89
C PRO A 284 -22.40 -7.92 -2.85
N LEU A 285 -21.21 -7.34 -3.11
CA LEU A 285 -20.57 -6.21 -2.43
C LEU A 285 -21.52 -5.05 -2.05
N ASP A 286 -22.67 -4.93 -2.73
CA ASP A 286 -23.70 -3.92 -2.50
C ASP A 286 -24.42 -4.07 -1.15
N VAL A 287 -24.50 -5.29 -0.61
CA VAL A 287 -25.01 -5.52 0.75
C VAL A 287 -24.04 -4.95 1.80
N PHE A 288 -22.74 -5.17 1.66
CA PHE A 288 -21.74 -4.56 2.56
C PHE A 288 -21.73 -3.03 2.46
N LYS A 289 -22.02 -2.45 1.29
CA LYS A 289 -22.15 -1.00 1.12
C LYS A 289 -23.40 -0.43 1.78
N GLN A 290 -24.54 -1.12 1.67
CA GLN A 290 -25.77 -0.74 2.38
C GLN A 290 -25.61 -0.86 3.90
N LEU A 291 -24.96 -1.91 4.38
CA LEU A 291 -24.65 -2.13 5.79
C LEU A 291 -23.67 -1.06 6.33
N ALA A 292 -22.62 -0.70 5.59
CA ALA A 292 -21.67 0.34 6.01
C ALA A 292 -22.28 1.76 6.09
N SER A 293 -23.45 1.99 5.49
CA SER A 293 -24.14 3.28 5.48
C SER A 293 -25.26 3.42 6.53
N HIS A 294 -25.49 2.40 7.37
CA HIS A 294 -26.59 2.41 8.32
C HIS A 294 -26.24 3.16 9.62
N PRO A 295 -27.14 3.99 10.17
CA PRO A 295 -26.88 4.79 11.36
C PRO A 295 -26.81 3.99 12.68
N ASP A 296 -27.21 2.71 12.68
CA ASP A 296 -27.13 1.83 13.86
C ASP A 296 -26.09 0.73 13.64
N SER A 297 -24.89 0.99 14.12
CA SER A 297 -23.69 0.16 13.94
C SER A 297 -23.66 -1.10 14.81
N VAL A 298 -24.41 -1.13 15.92
CA VAL A 298 -24.37 -2.24 16.89
C VAL A 298 -25.08 -3.49 16.32
N SER A 299 -26.26 -3.31 15.72
CA SER A 299 -27.05 -4.37 15.09
C SER A 299 -26.36 -4.98 13.86
N LEU A 300 -25.63 -4.15 13.10
CA LEU A 300 -24.86 -4.57 11.92
C LEU A 300 -23.66 -5.44 12.25
N ILE A 301 -23.05 -5.17 13.40
CA ILE A 301 -21.89 -5.90 13.86
C ILE A 301 -22.30 -7.28 14.37
N ALA A 302 -23.44 -7.41 15.04
CA ALA A 302 -24.02 -8.73 15.38
C ALA A 302 -24.27 -9.59 14.13
N ILE A 303 -24.74 -8.99 13.04
CA ILE A 303 -24.98 -9.65 11.75
C ILE A 303 -23.65 -10.07 11.09
N ALA A 304 -22.64 -9.20 11.11
CA ALA A 304 -21.30 -9.51 10.60
C ALA A 304 -20.57 -10.58 11.44
N GLN A 305 -20.83 -10.62 12.75
CA GLN A 305 -20.31 -11.62 13.70
C GLN A 305 -20.85 -13.03 13.40
N GLU A 306 -22.17 -13.20 13.26
CA GLU A 306 -22.78 -14.51 12.94
C GLU A 306 -22.36 -15.00 11.55
N TYR A 307 -22.15 -14.07 10.62
CA TYR A 307 -21.66 -14.38 9.29
C TYR A 307 -20.21 -14.87 9.30
N LEU A 308 -19.31 -14.22 10.04
CA LEU A 308 -17.90 -14.61 10.11
C LEU A 308 -17.64 -15.88 10.92
N SER A 309 -18.49 -16.17 11.93
CA SER A 309 -18.44 -17.46 12.64
C SER A 309 -18.78 -18.63 11.71
N ARG A 310 -19.80 -18.45 10.84
CA ARG A 310 -20.23 -19.44 9.86
C ARG A 310 -19.33 -19.51 8.62
N TYR A 311 -18.71 -18.39 8.25
CA TYR A 311 -17.87 -18.27 7.05
C TYR A 311 -16.49 -17.67 7.38
N PRO A 312 -15.64 -18.35 8.17
CA PRO A 312 -14.34 -17.84 8.59
C PRO A 312 -13.40 -17.55 7.42
N HIS A 313 -13.60 -18.20 6.27
CA HIS A 313 -12.88 -17.94 5.04
C HIS A 313 -13.17 -16.56 4.41
N ARG A 314 -14.20 -15.84 4.87
CA ARG A 314 -14.54 -14.48 4.40
C ARG A 314 -13.87 -13.38 5.22
N LEU A 315 -13.26 -13.71 6.36
CA LEU A 315 -12.53 -12.79 7.23
C LEU A 315 -11.45 -11.95 6.51
N PRO A 316 -10.68 -12.49 5.55
CA PRO A 316 -9.81 -11.70 4.66
C PRO A 316 -10.47 -10.46 4.04
N ARG A 317 -11.72 -10.58 3.56
CA ARG A 317 -12.45 -9.45 2.94
C ARG A 317 -12.87 -8.39 3.95
N VAL A 318 -13.08 -8.80 5.20
CA VAL A 318 -13.37 -7.85 6.29
C VAL A 318 -12.11 -7.05 6.60
N PHE A 319 -10.93 -7.67 6.66
CA PHE A 319 -9.67 -6.93 6.81
C PHE A 319 -9.40 -5.97 5.65
N GLU A 320 -9.71 -6.35 4.40
CA GLU A 320 -9.63 -5.43 3.26
C GLU A 320 -10.44 -4.15 3.51
N LYS A 321 -11.63 -4.27 4.11
CA LYS A 321 -12.47 -3.11 4.46
C LYS A 321 -11.94 -2.32 5.65
N LEU A 322 -11.52 -3.00 6.72
CA LEU A 322 -11.04 -2.38 7.95
C LEU A 322 -9.69 -1.66 7.78
N THR A 323 -8.92 -2.02 6.74
CA THR A 323 -7.64 -1.39 6.43
C THR A 323 -7.76 -0.21 5.45
N GLU A 324 -8.95 0.05 4.90
CA GLU A 324 -9.18 1.22 4.04
C GLU A 324 -8.84 2.52 4.77
N LYS A 325 -8.30 3.51 4.04
CA LYS A 325 -7.99 4.85 4.57
C LYS A 325 -9.19 5.63 5.10
N SER A 326 -10.42 5.18 4.81
CA SER A 326 -11.67 5.74 5.31
C SER A 326 -11.92 5.42 6.79
N GLN A 327 -11.27 4.37 7.32
CA GLN A 327 -11.41 3.94 8.71
C GLN A 327 -10.49 4.74 9.63
N SER A 328 -10.86 4.83 10.91
CA SER A 328 -9.98 5.43 11.90
C SER A 328 -8.66 4.69 12.05
N PHE A 329 -7.69 5.45 12.52
CA PHE A 329 -6.33 5.01 12.65
C PHE A 329 -6.17 3.78 13.57
N SER A 330 -6.87 3.76 14.70
CA SER A 330 -6.79 2.64 15.66
C SER A 330 -7.39 1.35 15.09
N ILE A 331 -8.53 1.44 14.38
CA ILE A 331 -9.16 0.29 13.70
C ILE A 331 -8.19 -0.31 12.66
N ARG A 332 -7.52 0.55 11.88
CA ARG A 332 -6.54 0.10 10.87
C ARG A 332 -5.36 -0.61 11.52
N ILE A 333 -4.80 -0.07 12.62
CA ILE A 333 -3.70 -0.74 13.34
C ILE A 333 -4.14 -2.10 13.88
N PHE A 334 -5.31 -2.18 14.53
CA PHE A 334 -5.82 -3.43 15.10
C PHE A 334 -6.01 -4.50 14.02
N ALA A 335 -6.59 -4.13 12.87
CA ALA A 335 -6.68 -5.01 11.73
C ALA A 335 -5.30 -5.49 11.23
N LEU A 336 -4.32 -4.58 11.12
CA LEU A 336 -2.96 -4.90 10.66
C LEU A 336 -2.15 -5.79 11.63
N LEU A 337 -2.51 -5.80 12.92
CA LEU A 337 -1.90 -6.66 13.93
C LEU A 337 -2.51 -8.06 13.99
N HIS A 338 -3.69 -8.27 13.41
CA HIS A 338 -4.42 -9.51 13.53
C HIS A 338 -3.78 -10.64 12.70
N HIS A 339 -3.50 -11.80 13.33
CA HIS A 339 -2.76 -12.95 12.74
C HIS A 339 -3.32 -13.50 11.42
N ARG A 340 -4.62 -13.31 11.16
CA ARG A 340 -5.29 -13.73 9.91
C ARG A 340 -5.30 -12.69 8.78
N ILE A 341 -4.68 -11.53 8.96
CA ILE A 341 -4.62 -10.54 7.87
C ILE A 341 -3.82 -11.08 6.67
N THR A 342 -4.26 -10.73 5.46
CA THR A 342 -3.65 -11.22 4.23
C THR A 342 -2.36 -10.50 3.88
N ALA A 343 -1.43 -11.21 3.23
CA ALA A 343 -0.23 -10.63 2.64
C ALA A 343 -0.55 -9.48 1.68
N LYS A 344 -1.68 -9.56 0.96
CA LYS A 344 -2.17 -8.49 0.09
C LYS A 344 -2.48 -7.21 0.88
N ALA A 345 -3.30 -7.30 1.94
CA ALA A 345 -3.65 -6.13 2.74
C ALA A 345 -2.42 -5.50 3.41
N LEU A 346 -1.47 -6.32 3.88
CA LEU A 346 -0.18 -5.86 4.40
C LEU A 346 0.65 -5.13 3.33
N THR A 347 0.70 -5.67 2.11
CA THR A 347 1.39 -5.05 0.97
C THR A 347 0.76 -3.72 0.59
N ASP A 348 -0.56 -3.67 0.48
CA ASP A 348 -1.33 -2.48 0.09
C ASP A 348 -1.15 -1.32 1.09
N ASN A 349 -0.89 -1.64 2.37
CA ASN A 349 -0.68 -0.66 3.45
C ASN A 349 0.80 -0.41 3.80
N SER A 350 1.75 -1.09 3.15
CA SER A 350 3.19 -1.02 3.47
C SER A 350 3.81 0.38 3.31
N ARG A 351 3.19 1.25 2.51
CA ARG A 351 3.60 2.65 2.26
C ARG A 351 2.81 3.68 3.06
N SER A 352 2.13 3.27 4.12
CA SER A 352 1.42 4.21 4.99
C SER A 352 2.33 5.33 5.47
N ILE A 353 1.85 6.57 5.52
CA ILE A 353 2.59 7.67 6.14
C ILE A 353 2.72 7.47 7.66
N ILE A 354 1.84 6.68 8.27
CA ILE A 354 1.87 6.43 9.70
C ILE A 354 2.75 5.25 10.04
N TRP A 355 3.75 5.50 10.88
CA TRP A 355 4.78 4.50 11.20
C TRP A 355 4.26 3.31 12.00
N LEU A 356 3.21 3.48 12.82
CA LEU A 356 2.63 2.37 13.59
C LEU A 356 1.96 1.31 12.71
N GLU A 357 1.36 1.72 11.59
CA GLU A 357 0.83 0.76 10.60
C GLU A 357 1.98 -0.02 9.96
N ARG A 358 3.05 0.68 9.58
CA ARG A 358 4.24 0.04 9.03
C ARG A 358 4.95 -0.84 10.05
N TYR A 359 4.91 -0.48 11.33
CA TYR A 359 5.39 -1.31 12.44
C TYR A 359 4.58 -2.61 12.56
N ALA A 360 3.24 -2.51 12.57
CA ALA A 360 2.36 -3.67 12.61
C ALA A 360 2.66 -4.63 11.45
N ILE A 361 2.84 -4.09 10.25
CA ILE A 361 3.24 -4.85 9.05
C ILE A 361 4.64 -5.45 9.22
N ALA A 362 5.63 -4.69 9.68
CA ALA A 362 7.02 -5.11 9.80
C ALA A 362 7.20 -6.35 10.70
N GLN A 363 6.41 -6.47 11.77
CA GLN A 363 6.49 -7.63 12.67
C GLN A 363 5.60 -8.81 12.26
N HIS A 364 4.73 -8.65 11.27
CA HIS A 364 3.71 -9.66 10.96
C HIS A 364 4.29 -10.84 10.17
N HIS A 365 3.90 -12.07 10.52
CA HIS A 365 4.43 -13.30 9.91
C HIS A 365 3.98 -13.50 8.45
N ASN A 366 2.80 -12.98 8.07
CA ASN A 366 2.31 -12.98 6.68
C ASN A 366 2.89 -11.86 5.80
N THR A 367 3.81 -11.03 6.31
CA THR A 367 4.38 -9.95 5.51
C THR A 367 5.35 -10.52 4.47
N PRO A 368 5.16 -10.22 3.17
CA PRO A 368 6.07 -10.70 2.14
C PRO A 368 7.51 -10.25 2.37
N ILE A 369 8.47 -11.11 2.01
CA ILE A 369 9.89 -10.89 2.32
C ILE A 369 10.47 -9.64 1.61
N ASP A 370 9.99 -9.33 0.41
CA ASP A 370 10.36 -8.13 -0.34
C ASP A 370 9.85 -6.85 0.34
N ILE A 371 8.67 -6.92 0.96
CA ILE A 371 8.13 -5.84 1.80
C ILE A 371 8.97 -5.69 3.06
N LEU A 372 9.37 -6.78 3.72
CA LEU A 372 10.27 -6.73 4.87
C LEU A 372 11.63 -6.11 4.51
N TYR A 373 12.23 -6.44 3.37
CA TYR A 373 13.46 -5.79 2.90
C TYR A 373 13.29 -4.29 2.65
N THR A 374 12.10 -3.88 2.23
CA THR A 374 11.75 -2.45 2.07
C THR A 374 11.66 -1.77 3.44
N LEU A 375 10.93 -2.36 4.39
CA LEU A 375 10.75 -1.83 5.75
C LEU A 375 12.04 -1.89 6.59
N ALA A 376 12.96 -2.81 6.28
CA ALA A 376 14.31 -2.84 6.86
C ALA A 376 15.18 -1.63 6.44
N LYS A 377 14.68 -0.79 5.52
CA LYS A 377 15.26 0.49 5.11
C LYS A 377 14.35 1.67 5.45
N ASP A 378 13.34 1.49 6.31
CA ASP A 378 12.40 2.55 6.70
C ASP A 378 13.11 3.74 7.38
N GLY A 379 12.57 4.95 7.24
CA GLY A 379 13.09 6.13 7.94
C GLY A 379 12.87 6.07 9.45
N ASN A 380 11.86 5.35 9.92
CA ASN A 380 11.59 5.15 11.35
C ASN A 380 12.43 4.00 11.93
N GLN A 381 13.20 4.29 12.99
CA GLN A 381 14.09 3.30 13.61
C GLN A 381 13.35 2.08 14.19
N ILE A 382 12.10 2.24 14.67
CA ILE A 382 11.30 1.16 15.27
C ILE A 382 10.78 0.21 14.19
N VAL A 383 10.22 0.77 13.10
CA VAL A 383 9.77 -0.01 11.93
C VAL A 383 10.95 -0.80 11.36
N ARG A 384 12.09 -0.14 11.22
CA ARG A 384 13.33 -0.74 10.73
C ARG A 384 13.81 -1.88 11.62
N ALA A 385 13.82 -1.70 12.94
CA ALA A 385 14.20 -2.73 13.90
C ALA A 385 13.26 -3.95 13.84
N ALA A 386 11.94 -3.71 13.82
CA ALA A 386 10.95 -4.77 13.72
C ALA A 386 11.10 -5.58 12.42
N ALA A 387 11.30 -4.93 11.28
CA ALA A 387 11.48 -5.61 10.00
C ALA A 387 12.78 -6.45 9.97
N LYS A 388 13.89 -5.91 10.49
CA LYS A 388 15.16 -6.63 10.61
C LYS A 388 15.04 -7.87 11.51
N ALA A 389 14.38 -7.73 12.67
CA ALA A 389 14.14 -8.84 13.58
C ALA A 389 13.27 -9.94 12.93
N ASN A 390 12.21 -9.55 12.21
CA ASN A 390 11.34 -10.51 11.51
C ASN A 390 12.11 -11.26 10.39
N LEU A 391 12.95 -10.56 9.63
CA LEU A 391 13.84 -11.19 8.63
C LEU A 391 14.80 -12.20 9.27
N GLN A 392 15.37 -11.89 10.44
CA GLN A 392 16.25 -12.80 11.17
C GLN A 392 15.51 -14.07 11.58
N THR A 393 14.33 -13.93 12.19
CA THR A 393 13.48 -15.07 12.57
C THR A 393 13.18 -15.98 11.37
N LEU A 394 12.81 -15.42 10.22
CA LEU A 394 12.57 -16.20 8.99
C LEU A 394 13.82 -16.93 8.50
N SER A 395 15.00 -16.33 8.65
CA SER A 395 16.27 -16.98 8.27
C SER A 395 16.61 -18.16 9.17
N GLU A 396 16.31 -18.07 10.46
CA GLU A 396 16.52 -19.14 11.44
C GLU A 396 15.57 -20.32 11.18
N PHE A 397 14.30 -20.06 10.84
CA PHE A 397 13.34 -21.10 10.49
C PHE A 397 13.66 -21.83 9.17
N ASN A 398 14.30 -21.17 8.20
CA ASN A 398 14.69 -21.80 6.93
C ASN A 398 15.99 -22.64 7.04
N LEU A 399 16.67 -22.61 8.18
CA LEU A 399 17.88 -23.39 8.46
C LEU A 399 17.63 -24.66 9.29
N LEU A 400 16.37 -24.91 9.68
CA LEU A 400 15.88 -26.12 10.35
C LEU A 400 15.00 -26.92 9.39
#